data_AF-A0AAV8Z069-F1
#
_entry.id   AF-A0AAV8Z069-F1
#
_cell.length_a   1.000
_cell.length_b   1.000
_cell.length_c   1.000
_cell.angle_alpha   90.00
_cell.angle_beta   90.00
_cell.angle_gamma   90.00
#
_symmetry.space_group_name_H-M   'P 1'
#
loop_
_entity.id
_entity.type
_entity.pdbx_description
1 polymer ?
#
loop_
_entity_poly.entity_id
_entity_poly.type
_entity_poly.pdbx_seq_one_letter_code
_entity_poly.pdbx_strand_id
1 'polypeptide(L)'
;MHRIFARQSLRLGNLIEDTQLQSFLNLLEMEWHIRISSHALATMVNKKMNAVELLPMTSDLLKLNIYISKEIGIFKVLLEKNSTETYAWFRLAECVLCRIILFNKRRGGEVSRMTLLQYCSTMDWEKESTQELMNSLTSFEKSLAKRLKAHTNKGKKRKNCSSASYR
;
A
#
# COMPACT_ATOMS: atom_id res chain seq x y z
N MET A 1 7.90 26.60 33.89
CA MET A 1 7.39 27.93 34.30
C MET A 1 6.13 27.82 35.18
N HIS A 2 5.04 27.18 34.74
CA HIS A 2 3.79 27.05 35.52
C HIS A 2 3.91 26.39 36.92
N ARG A 3 4.78 25.38 37.07
CA ARG A 3 5.04 24.73 38.38
C ARG A 3 5.71 25.65 39.42
N ILE A 4 6.38 26.70 38.98
CA ILE A 4 7.03 27.69 39.87
C ILE A 4 5.96 28.64 40.41
N PHE A 5 5.04 29.09 39.54
CA PHE A 5 3.89 29.91 39.92
C PHE A 5 2.96 29.19 40.89
N ALA A 6 2.63 27.91 40.66
CA ALA A 6 1.81 27.12 41.59
C ALA A 6 2.41 27.06 43.01
N ARG A 7 3.73 26.82 43.09
CA ARG A 7 4.45 26.80 44.38
C ARG A 7 4.46 28.17 45.07
N GLN A 8 4.48 29.25 44.31
CA GLN A 8 4.50 30.61 44.83
C GLN A 8 3.12 31.04 45.35
N SER A 9 2.04 30.72 44.62
CA SER A 9 0.66 30.99 45.06
C SER A 9 0.28 30.20 46.33
N LEU A 10 0.72 28.94 46.44
CA LEU A 10 0.54 28.14 47.67
C LEU A 10 1.33 28.72 48.87
N ARG A 11 2.55 29.22 48.64
CA ARG A 11 3.36 29.86 49.70
C ARG A 11 2.76 31.18 50.20
N LEU A 12 2.06 31.91 49.32
CA LEU A 12 1.40 33.16 49.64
C LEU A 12 -0.04 32.96 50.17
N GLY A 13 -0.52 31.71 50.24
CA GLY A 13 -1.86 31.37 50.74
C GLY A 13 -3.00 31.79 49.80
N ASN A 14 -2.71 32.13 48.54
CA ASN A 14 -3.71 32.64 47.61
C ASN A 14 -4.42 31.49 46.87
N LEU A 15 -5.42 30.90 47.53
CA LEU A 15 -6.15 29.73 47.08
C LEU A 15 -6.93 29.96 45.76
N ILE A 16 -7.33 31.21 45.48
CA ILE A 16 -8.07 31.56 44.27
C ILE A 16 -7.15 31.46 43.04
N GLU A 17 -5.93 31.97 43.15
CA GLU A 17 -4.94 31.87 42.07
C GLU A 17 -4.48 30.43 41.84
N ASP A 18 -4.30 29.66 42.91
CA ASP A 18 -3.93 28.24 42.78
C ASP A 18 -5.03 27.43 42.10
N THR A 19 -6.30 27.62 42.51
CA THR A 19 -7.44 26.92 41.87
C THR A 19 -7.58 27.30 40.39
N GLN A 20 -7.47 28.58 40.03
CA GLN A 20 -7.48 29.02 38.64
C GLN A 20 -6.33 28.42 37.84
N LEU A 21 -5.13 28.34 38.42
CA LEU A 21 -3.97 27.74 37.78
C LEU A 21 -4.15 26.24 37.55
N GLN A 22 -4.71 25.50 38.51
CA GLN A 22 -5.02 24.07 38.35
C GLN A 22 -6.08 23.86 37.27
N SER A 23 -7.15 24.67 37.25
CA SER A 23 -8.18 24.62 36.21
C SER A 23 -7.58 24.88 34.82
N PHE A 24 -6.67 25.84 34.70
CA PHE A 24 -5.96 26.10 33.45
C PHE A 24 -5.07 24.94 33.02
N LEU A 25 -4.31 24.33 33.93
CA LEU A 25 -3.46 23.17 33.62
C LEU A 25 -4.28 21.96 33.17
N ASN A 26 -5.40 21.69 33.84
CA ASN A 26 -6.31 20.62 33.44
C ASN A 26 -6.89 20.87 32.04
N LEU A 27 -7.34 22.10 31.77
CA LEU A 27 -7.84 22.47 30.44
C LEU A 27 -6.75 22.32 29.37
N LEU A 28 -5.54 22.78 29.67
CA LEU A 28 -4.39 22.66 28.79
C LEU A 28 -4.11 21.18 28.47
N GLU A 29 -4.08 20.31 29.47
CA GLU A 29 -3.83 18.87 29.27
C GLU A 29 -4.92 18.21 28.42
N MET A 30 -6.19 18.53 28.68
CA MET A 30 -7.32 18.03 27.89
C MET A 30 -7.27 18.50 26.43
N GLU A 31 -6.96 19.77 26.20
CA GLU A 31 -6.95 20.36 24.85
C GLU A 31 -5.66 20.10 24.07
N TRP A 32 -4.53 19.82 24.74
CA TRP A 32 -3.22 19.68 24.12
C TRP A 32 -3.21 18.64 22.99
N HIS A 33 -3.81 17.47 23.25
CA HIS A 33 -3.90 16.42 22.26
C HIS A 33 -4.67 16.86 21.01
N ILE A 34 -5.78 17.58 21.21
CA ILE A 34 -6.71 17.97 20.15
C ILE A 34 -6.15 19.16 19.34
N ARG A 35 -5.60 20.18 19.99
CA ARG A 35 -5.19 21.40 19.30
C ARG A 35 -3.75 21.35 18.78
N ILE A 36 -2.86 20.65 19.48
CA ILE A 36 -1.43 20.67 19.18
C ILE A 36 -0.99 19.32 18.59
N SER A 37 -1.14 18.23 19.33
CA SER A 37 -0.63 16.92 18.88
C SER A 37 -1.30 16.44 17.59
N SER A 38 -2.62 16.60 17.47
CA SER A 38 -3.36 16.19 16.26
C SER A 38 -2.91 16.99 15.03
N HIS A 39 -2.70 18.30 15.16
CA HIS A 39 -2.31 19.19 14.07
C HIS A 39 -0.85 18.97 13.69
N ALA A 40 0.03 18.76 14.67
CA ALA A 40 1.42 18.41 14.44
C ALA A 40 1.53 17.06 13.71
N LEU A 41 0.74 16.06 14.13
CA LEU A 41 0.68 14.76 13.47
C LEU A 41 0.14 14.88 12.04
N ALA A 42 -0.96 15.60 11.84
CA ALA A 42 -1.53 15.84 10.52
C ALA A 42 -0.53 16.57 9.60
N THR A 43 0.18 17.57 10.13
CA THR A 43 1.23 18.29 9.40
C THR A 43 2.39 17.37 9.05
N MET A 44 2.83 16.50 9.96
CA MET A 44 3.90 15.53 9.72
C MET A 44 3.50 14.50 8.66
N VAL A 45 2.27 13.99 8.72
CA VAL A 45 1.71 13.07 7.72
C VAL A 45 1.62 13.76 6.36
N ASN A 46 1.09 14.99 6.31
CA ASN A 46 1.01 15.77 5.07
C ASN A 46 2.39 16.04 4.48
N LYS A 47 3.37 16.43 5.29
CA LYS A 47 4.76 16.59 4.85
C LYS A 47 5.34 15.29 4.30
N LYS A 48 5.07 14.15 4.95
CA LYS A 48 5.54 12.83 4.47
C LYS A 48 4.85 12.42 3.16
N MET A 49 3.57 12.75 2.97
CA MET A 49 2.85 12.47 1.73
C MET A 49 3.27 13.40 0.58
N ASN A 50 3.53 14.67 0.89
CA ASN A 50 3.94 15.68 -0.09
C ASN A 50 5.46 15.69 -0.32
N ALA A 51 6.22 14.93 0.46
CA ALA A 51 7.63 14.69 0.18
C ALA A 51 7.72 14.06 -1.21
N VAL A 52 8.54 14.66 -2.07
CA VAL A 52 8.78 14.15 -3.42
C VAL A 52 9.41 12.77 -3.27
N GLU A 53 8.59 11.72 -3.41
CA GLU A 53 9.07 10.36 -3.54
C GLU A 53 9.81 10.32 -4.88
N LEU A 54 11.15 10.33 -4.82
CA LEU A 54 11.99 10.12 -5.99
C LEU A 54 11.58 8.80 -6.60
N LEU A 55 10.84 8.86 -7.71
CA LEU A 55 10.50 7.68 -8.47
C LEU A 55 11.81 6.99 -8.86
N PRO A 56 11.90 5.67 -8.72
CA PRO A 56 13.07 4.94 -9.17
C PRO A 56 13.30 5.27 -10.65
N MET A 57 14.57 5.47 -11.01
CA MET A 57 14.93 5.83 -12.36
C MET A 57 14.43 4.76 -13.33
N THR A 58 13.92 5.18 -14.49
CA THR A 58 13.38 4.25 -15.51
C THR A 58 14.39 3.18 -15.91
N SER A 59 15.69 3.52 -15.93
CA SER A 59 16.78 2.58 -16.18
C SER A 59 16.80 1.41 -15.19
N ASP A 60 16.55 1.67 -13.92
CA ASP A 60 16.64 0.65 -12.88
C ASP A 60 15.40 -0.25 -12.89
N LEU A 61 14.23 0.32 -13.21
CA LEU A 61 13.02 -0.47 -13.47
C LEU A 61 13.20 -1.42 -14.67
N LEU A 62 13.87 -0.95 -15.74
CA LEU A 62 14.17 -1.78 -16.90
C LEU A 62 15.13 -2.91 -16.55
N LYS A 63 16.24 -2.62 -15.84
CA LYS A 63 17.19 -3.64 -15.38
C LYS A 63 16.49 -4.71 -14.53
N LEU A 64 15.63 -4.29 -13.60
CA LEU A 64 14.87 -5.19 -12.75
C LEU A 64 13.89 -6.06 -13.56
N ASN A 65 13.18 -5.47 -14.52
CA ASN A 65 12.24 -6.21 -15.37
C ASN A 65 12.94 -7.26 -16.24
N ILE A 66 14.09 -6.90 -16.83
CA ILE A 66 14.94 -7.81 -17.61
C ILE A 66 15.40 -8.98 -16.73
N TYR A 67 15.91 -8.68 -15.52
CA TYR A 67 16.35 -9.69 -14.57
C TYR A 67 15.22 -10.65 -14.19
N ILE A 68 14.06 -10.12 -13.77
CA ILE A 68 12.89 -10.94 -13.38
C ILE A 68 12.44 -11.82 -14.55
N SER A 69 12.37 -11.27 -15.76
CA SER A 69 11.95 -12.03 -16.95
C SER A 69 12.92 -13.18 -17.26
N LYS A 70 14.23 -12.95 -17.10
CA LYS A 70 15.26 -13.98 -17.27
C LYS A 70 15.13 -15.09 -16.22
N GLU A 71 15.04 -14.74 -14.94
CA GLU A 71 14.93 -15.70 -13.84
C GLU A 71 13.67 -16.56 -13.96
N ILE A 72 12.52 -15.95 -14.32
CA ILE A 72 11.28 -16.69 -14.57
C ILE A 72 11.48 -17.75 -15.65
N GLY A 73 12.15 -17.39 -16.76
CA GLY A 73 12.44 -18.35 -17.83
C GLY A 73 13.32 -19.52 -17.37
N ILE A 74 14.37 -19.23 -16.60
CA ILE A 74 15.31 -20.24 -16.09
C ILE A 74 14.59 -21.21 -15.13
N PHE A 75 13.91 -20.69 -14.11
CA PHE A 75 13.28 -21.54 -13.10
C PHE A 75 12.06 -22.29 -13.63
N LYS A 76 11.36 -21.72 -14.63
CA LYS A 76 10.30 -22.44 -15.33
C LYS A 76 10.85 -23.70 -16.03
N VAL A 77 11.92 -23.56 -16.82
CA VAL A 77 12.54 -24.69 -17.52
C VAL A 77 13.11 -25.71 -16.52
N LEU A 78 13.65 -25.25 -15.39
CA LEU A 78 14.16 -26.13 -14.35
C LEU A 78 13.04 -26.97 -13.71
N LEU A 79 11.90 -26.36 -13.38
CA LEU A 79 10.74 -27.08 -12.82
C LEU A 79 10.05 -27.99 -13.84
N GLU A 80 10.06 -27.64 -15.12
CA GLU A 80 9.57 -28.52 -16.19
C GLU A 80 10.40 -29.80 -16.30
N LYS A 81 11.71 -29.73 -16.02
CA LYS A 81 12.62 -30.89 -16.00
C LYS A 81 12.58 -31.66 -14.68
N ASN A 82 12.44 -30.96 -13.57
CA ASN A 82 12.39 -31.54 -12.23
C ASN A 82 11.37 -30.83 -11.35
N SER A 83 10.16 -31.40 -11.29
CA SER A 83 9.02 -30.79 -10.61
C SER A 83 9.09 -30.81 -9.09
N THR A 84 10.03 -31.54 -8.49
CA THR A 84 10.21 -31.64 -7.03
C THR A 84 11.29 -30.69 -6.50
N GLU A 85 11.86 -29.84 -7.36
CA GLU A 85 12.90 -28.89 -6.97
C GLU A 85 12.30 -27.67 -6.24
N THR A 86 12.29 -27.75 -4.91
CA THR A 86 11.68 -26.76 -4.02
C THR A 86 12.28 -25.36 -4.16
N TYR A 87 13.58 -25.24 -4.41
CA TYR A 87 14.24 -23.94 -4.52
C TYR A 87 13.78 -23.19 -5.76
N ALA A 88 13.72 -23.86 -6.92
CA ALA A 88 13.24 -23.31 -8.18
C ALA A 88 11.78 -22.89 -8.05
N TRP A 89 10.95 -23.68 -7.36
CA TRP A 89 9.57 -23.30 -7.08
C TRP A 89 9.50 -21.98 -6.30
N PHE A 90 10.26 -21.88 -5.21
CA PHE A 90 10.26 -20.69 -4.37
C PHE A 90 10.77 -19.46 -5.13
N ARG A 91 11.88 -19.60 -5.86
CA ARG A 91 12.46 -18.50 -6.66
C ARG A 91 11.53 -18.07 -7.80
N LEU A 92 10.87 -19.01 -8.45
CA LEU A 92 9.87 -18.70 -9.48
C LEU A 92 8.69 -17.93 -8.87
N ALA A 93 8.15 -18.39 -7.74
CA ALA A 93 7.05 -17.73 -7.05
C ALA A 93 7.41 -16.29 -6.63
N GLU A 94 8.61 -16.09 -6.09
CA GLU A 94 9.14 -14.78 -5.72
C GLU A 94 9.26 -13.86 -6.95
N CYS A 95 9.83 -14.35 -8.05
CA CYS A 95 9.99 -13.56 -9.27
C CYS A 95 8.64 -13.18 -9.89
N VAL A 96 7.68 -14.11 -9.90
CA VAL A 96 6.31 -13.85 -10.39
C VAL A 96 5.61 -12.82 -9.50
N LEU A 97 5.72 -12.94 -8.18
CA LEU A 97 5.18 -11.97 -7.23
C LEU A 97 5.77 -10.57 -7.47
N CYS A 98 7.09 -10.46 -7.62
CA CYS A 98 7.77 -9.22 -7.95
C CYS A 98 7.26 -8.62 -9.28
N ARG A 99 7.09 -9.46 -10.31
CA ARG A 99 6.55 -9.02 -11.62
C ARG A 99 5.15 -8.42 -11.49
N ILE A 100 4.27 -9.05 -10.72
CA ILE A 100 2.89 -8.57 -10.51
C ILE A 100 2.88 -7.27 -9.69
N ILE A 101 3.73 -7.18 -8.66
CA ILE A 101 3.90 -5.95 -7.85
C ILE A 101 4.35 -4.78 -8.72
N LEU A 102 5.39 -4.98 -9.53
CA LEU A 102 5.93 -3.96 -10.44
C LEU A 102 4.90 -3.51 -11.46
N PHE A 103 4.22 -4.46 -12.10
CA PHE A 103 3.20 -4.16 -13.11
C PHE A 103 2.04 -3.34 -12.55
N ASN A 104 1.58 -3.65 -11.32
CA ASN A 104 0.45 -2.96 -10.70
C ASN A 104 0.86 -1.71 -9.91
N LYS A 105 2.17 -1.45 -9.71
CA LYS A 105 2.70 -0.43 -8.79
C LYS A 105 2.00 -0.49 -7.41
N ARG A 106 1.67 -1.69 -6.93
CA ARG A 106 0.92 -1.95 -5.69
C ARG A 106 1.86 -2.26 -4.53
N ARG A 107 1.40 -2.04 -3.30
CA ARG A 107 2.14 -2.48 -2.10
C ARG A 107 2.17 -4.01 -2.05
N GLY A 108 3.34 -4.60 -1.77
CA GLY A 108 3.53 -6.04 -1.80
C GLY A 108 2.54 -6.85 -0.94
N GLY A 109 2.09 -6.30 0.19
CA GLY A 109 1.15 -6.97 1.10
C GLY A 109 -0.26 -7.22 0.55
N GLU A 110 -0.67 -6.55 -0.53
CA GLU A 110 -1.96 -6.84 -1.19
C GLU A 110 -1.83 -7.98 -2.18
N VAL A 111 -0.75 -7.99 -2.95
CA VAL A 111 -0.49 -8.99 -3.99
C VAL A 111 -0.06 -10.33 -3.37
N SER A 112 0.72 -10.31 -2.29
CA SER A 112 1.19 -11.52 -1.62
C SER A 112 0.08 -12.37 -0.97
N ARG A 113 -1.10 -11.77 -0.76
CA ARG A 113 -2.28 -12.47 -0.22
C ARG A 113 -3.13 -13.14 -1.30
N MET A 114 -2.82 -12.90 -2.57
CA MET A 114 -3.53 -13.52 -3.68
C MET A 114 -3.22 -15.01 -3.70
N THR A 115 -4.26 -15.84 -3.67
CA THR A 115 -4.09 -17.29 -3.77
C THR A 115 -3.93 -17.70 -5.23
N LEU A 116 -3.30 -18.85 -5.48
CA LEU A 116 -3.21 -19.43 -6.83
C LEU A 116 -4.61 -19.66 -7.43
N LEU A 117 -5.57 -20.04 -6.59
CA LEU A 117 -6.95 -20.26 -7.03
C LEU A 117 -7.57 -18.95 -7.54
N GLN A 118 -7.39 -17.84 -6.82
CA GLN A 118 -7.82 -16.50 -7.28
C GLN A 118 -7.08 -16.02 -8.53
N TYR A 119 -5.81 -16.40 -8.66
CA TYR A 119 -5.03 -16.11 -9.86
C TYR A 119 -5.59 -16.84 -11.10
N CYS A 120 -5.91 -18.13 -10.94
CA CYS A 120 -6.44 -18.97 -12.00
C CYS A 120 -7.93 -18.72 -12.31
N SER A 121 -8.75 -18.40 -11.31
CA SER A 121 -10.21 -18.26 -11.42
C SER A 121 -10.64 -16.91 -12.01
N THR A 122 -9.81 -16.30 -12.85
CA THR A 122 -10.09 -14.96 -13.37
C THR A 122 -11.13 -14.98 -14.46
N MET A 123 -12.01 -13.97 -14.39
CA MET A 123 -12.98 -13.67 -15.43
C MET A 123 -12.22 -13.42 -16.73
N ASP A 124 -12.58 -14.13 -17.80
CA ASP A 124 -11.99 -13.89 -19.10
C ASP A 124 -12.82 -12.83 -19.82
N TRP A 125 -12.34 -11.57 -19.87
CA TRP A 125 -13.09 -10.46 -20.48
C TRP A 125 -13.51 -10.74 -21.92
N GLU A 126 -12.76 -11.57 -22.65
CA GLU A 126 -13.12 -11.95 -24.01
C GLU A 126 -14.32 -12.90 -24.07
N LYS A 127 -14.51 -13.75 -23.05
CA LYS A 127 -15.57 -14.76 -23.01
C LYS A 127 -16.78 -14.32 -22.20
N GLU A 128 -16.57 -13.48 -21.19
CA GLU A 128 -17.57 -13.14 -20.18
C GLU A 128 -18.05 -11.69 -20.26
N SER A 129 -17.48 -10.85 -21.14
CA SER A 129 -17.99 -9.49 -21.33
C SER A 129 -19.21 -9.44 -22.27
N THR A 130 -20.15 -8.56 -21.95
CA THR A 130 -21.28 -8.26 -22.82
C THR A 130 -20.80 -7.53 -24.07
N GLN A 131 -21.36 -7.88 -25.23
CA GLN A 131 -20.96 -7.33 -26.52
C GLN A 131 -21.17 -5.80 -26.60
N GLU A 132 -22.19 -5.27 -25.93
CA GLU A 132 -22.41 -3.82 -25.75
C GLU A 132 -21.25 -3.14 -25.01
N LEU A 133 -20.74 -3.78 -23.96
CA LEU A 133 -19.62 -3.29 -23.17
C LEU A 133 -18.34 -3.27 -24.01
N MET A 134 -18.11 -4.31 -24.81
CA MET A 134 -16.97 -4.32 -25.73
C MET A 134 -17.11 -3.26 -26.83
N ASN A 135 -18.32 -2.99 -27.31
CA ASN A 135 -18.54 -1.99 -28.35
C ASN A 135 -18.30 -0.56 -27.87
N SER A 136 -18.54 -0.25 -26.59
CA SER A 136 -18.25 1.07 -26.01
C SER A 136 -16.76 1.34 -25.78
N LEU A 137 -15.93 0.29 -25.72
CA LEU A 137 -14.48 0.43 -25.58
C LEU A 137 -13.82 0.94 -26.87
N THR A 138 -12.79 1.76 -26.68
CA THR A 138 -11.89 2.20 -27.76
C THR A 138 -11.07 1.03 -28.32
N SER A 139 -10.50 1.20 -29.51
CA SER A 139 -9.60 0.21 -30.13
C SER A 139 -8.42 -0.16 -29.24
N PHE A 140 -7.87 0.82 -28.52
CA PHE A 140 -6.80 0.64 -27.56
C PHE A 140 -7.25 -0.18 -26.34
N GLU A 141 -8.39 0.17 -25.72
CA GLU A 141 -8.92 -0.56 -24.57
C GLU A 141 -9.29 -2.01 -24.91
N LYS A 142 -9.85 -2.24 -26.11
CA LYS A 142 -10.08 -3.59 -26.64
C LYS A 142 -8.78 -4.39 -26.71
N SER A 143 -7.69 -3.77 -27.17
CA SER A 143 -6.37 -4.42 -27.19
C SER A 143 -5.85 -4.72 -25.79
N LEU A 144 -6.11 -3.85 -24.81
CA LEU A 144 -5.72 -4.08 -23.41
C LEU A 144 -6.54 -5.22 -22.79
N ALA A 145 -7.86 -5.24 -23.01
CA ALA A 145 -8.76 -6.28 -22.51
C ALA A 145 -8.38 -7.68 -23.02
N LYS A 146 -7.91 -7.78 -24.28
CA LYS A 146 -7.39 -9.04 -24.83
C LYS A 146 -6.10 -9.52 -24.16
N ARG A 147 -5.25 -8.60 -23.72
CA ARG A 147 -3.89 -8.89 -23.26
C ARG A 147 -3.78 -9.06 -21.74
N LEU A 148 -4.71 -8.47 -20.99
CA LEU A 148 -4.67 -8.41 -19.54
C LEU A 148 -5.79 -9.23 -18.90
N LYS A 149 -5.48 -9.86 -17.77
CA LYS A 149 -6.46 -10.49 -16.88
C LYS A 149 -6.60 -9.67 -15.62
N ALA A 150 -7.82 -9.32 -15.23
CA ALA A 150 -8.10 -8.64 -13.98
C ALA A 150 -8.44 -9.63 -12.87
N HIS A 151 -7.92 -9.35 -11.68
CA HIS A 151 -8.01 -10.15 -10.46
C HIS A 151 -8.57 -9.27 -9.35
N THR A 152 -9.42 -9.85 -8.50
CA THR A 152 -9.97 -9.15 -7.33
C THR A 152 -9.44 -9.78 -6.05
N ASN A 153 -8.69 -8.98 -5.29
CA ASN A 153 -8.08 -9.37 -4.03
C ASN A 153 -8.74 -8.66 -2.86
N LYS A 154 -8.78 -9.31 -1.68
CA LYS A 154 -9.30 -8.68 -0.46
C LYS A 154 -8.26 -7.72 0.12
N GLY A 155 -8.57 -6.43 0.13
CA GLY A 155 -7.76 -5.38 0.73
C GLY A 155 -7.92 -5.28 2.26
N LYS A 156 -7.19 -4.35 2.88
CA LYS A 156 -7.31 -4.06 4.32
C LYS A 156 -8.66 -3.37 4.59
N LYS A 157 -9.39 -3.80 5.63
CA LYS A 157 -10.75 -3.32 6.02
C LYS A 157 -11.90 -3.67 5.05
N ARG A 158 -11.99 -4.93 4.58
CA ARG A 158 -13.11 -5.44 3.76
C ARG A 158 -13.37 -4.69 2.43
N LYS A 159 -12.42 -3.89 1.94
CA LYS A 159 -12.48 -3.27 0.61
C LYS A 159 -11.84 -4.18 -0.43
N ASN A 160 -12.46 -4.33 -1.60
CA ASN A 160 -11.88 -5.09 -2.70
C ASN A 160 -10.78 -4.25 -3.39
N CYS A 161 -9.67 -4.90 -3.72
CA CYS A 161 -8.56 -4.32 -4.47
C CYS A 161 -8.40 -5.07 -5.80
N SER A 162 -8.44 -4.36 -6.93
CA SER A 162 -8.28 -4.98 -8.25
C SER A 162 -6.82 -4.94 -8.70
N SER A 163 -6.27 -6.04 -9.18
CA SER A 163 -4.93 -6.14 -9.79
C SER A 163 -5.00 -6.81 -11.14
N ALA A 164 -4.16 -6.41 -12.10
CA ALA A 164 -4.08 -7.06 -13.40
C ALA A 164 -2.76 -7.81 -13.57
N SER A 165 -2.76 -8.86 -14.38
CA SER A 165 -1.54 -9.50 -14.88
C SER A 165 -1.67 -9.74 -16.37
N TYR A 166 -0.54 -10.02 -17.02
CA TYR A 166 -0.56 -10.50 -18.40
C TYR A 166 -1.19 -11.90 -18.46
N ARG A 167 -1.85 -12.21 -19.58
CA ARG A 167 -2.24 -13.58 -19.91
C ARG A 167 -1.04 -14.52 -19.96
#